data_AF-A0A2E0QHZ4-F1
#
_entry.id   AF-A0A2E0QHZ4-F1
#
_cell.length_a   1.000
_cell.length_b   1.000
_cell.length_c   1.000
_cell.angle_alpha   90.00
_cell.angle_beta   90.00
_cell.angle_gamma   90.00
#
_symmetry.space_group_name_H-M   'P 1'
#
loop_
_entity.id
_entity.type
_entity.pdbx_description
1 polymer ?
#
loop_
_entity_poly.entity_id
_entity_poly.type
_entity_poly.pdbx_seq_one_letter_code
_entity_poly.pdbx_strand_id
1 'polypeptide(L)'
;MIIIQHRVNTQKEINPKYGLEVDIRDYNNKLVLSHDVPNEQSEDLEDFLTHIQENNFLALNIKSVEIEFQLKKILSEAKISNYFTFDWPIPSLQKALSHDLNCAFRLSEYEKHIFPNCEWVWIDSFNEIWYDNDYLISLKKTGIKLALVSPELHGRKSDIKKVKDLINSVEVDAICTDIPEYW
;
A
#
# COMPACT_ATOMS: atom_id res chain seq x y z
N MET A 1 -9.03 3.28 -11.85
CA MET A 1 -7.71 2.97 -11.26
C MET A 1 -7.23 4.16 -10.45
N ILE A 2 -6.72 3.91 -9.26
CA ILE A 2 -6.13 4.89 -8.34
C ILE A 2 -4.63 4.97 -8.65
N ILE A 3 -4.08 6.17 -8.82
CA ILE A 3 -2.64 6.38 -8.87
C ILE A 3 -2.18 6.75 -7.48
N ILE A 4 -1.26 5.96 -6.92
CA ILE A 4 -0.73 6.11 -5.57
C ILE A 4 0.69 6.68 -5.67
N GLN A 5 0.90 7.85 -5.09
CA GLN A 5 2.22 8.45 -4.94
C GLN A 5 2.98 7.71 -3.85
N HIS A 6 4.16 7.20 -4.20
CA HIS A 6 5.02 6.43 -3.31
C HIS A 6 5.69 7.33 -2.26
N ARG A 7 5.81 6.82 -1.02
CA ARG A 7 6.54 7.39 0.12
C ARG A 7 6.21 8.84 0.46
N VAL A 8 4.93 9.13 0.68
CA VAL A 8 4.44 10.44 1.16
C VAL A 8 4.55 10.49 2.69
N ASN A 9 5.78 10.41 3.21
CA ASN A 9 6.04 10.29 4.64
C ASN A 9 6.03 11.64 5.38
N THR A 10 5.66 12.73 4.70
CA THR A 10 5.48 14.05 5.32
C THR A 10 4.26 14.78 4.78
N GLN A 11 3.61 15.63 5.60
CA GLN A 11 2.48 16.44 5.14
C GLN A 11 2.81 17.35 3.95
N LYS A 12 4.09 17.71 3.78
CA LYS A 12 4.56 18.61 2.70
C LYS A 12 4.51 17.93 1.33
N GLU A 13 4.52 16.61 1.29
CA GLU A 13 4.52 15.82 0.06
C GLU A 13 3.11 15.45 -0.39
N ILE A 14 2.09 15.75 0.43
CA ILE A 14 0.69 15.45 0.12
C ILE A 14 0.27 16.15 -1.16
N ASN A 15 -0.14 15.34 -2.13
CA ASN A 15 -0.82 15.79 -3.32
C ASN A 15 -2.23 15.20 -3.35
N PRO A 16 -3.29 16.02 -3.16
CA PRO A 16 -4.65 15.51 -3.01
C PRO A 16 -5.20 14.87 -4.29
N LYS A 17 -4.52 14.99 -5.44
CA LYS A 17 -4.90 14.33 -6.70
C LYS A 17 -4.64 12.83 -6.70
N TYR A 18 -3.75 12.35 -5.84
CA TYR A 18 -3.29 10.97 -5.83
C TYR A 18 -3.69 10.27 -4.52
N GLY A 19 -3.72 8.94 -4.57
CA GLY A 19 -3.57 8.15 -3.35
C GLY A 19 -2.15 8.31 -2.80
N LEU A 20 -1.95 8.01 -1.52
CA LEU A 20 -0.68 8.19 -0.84
C LEU A 20 -0.25 6.83 -0.27
N GLU A 21 0.97 6.42 -0.58
CA GLU A 21 1.62 5.33 0.15
C GLU A 21 2.52 5.93 1.22
N VAL A 22 2.41 5.42 2.45
CA VAL A 22 3.15 5.90 3.62
C VAL A 22 3.69 4.74 4.42
N ASP A 23 4.88 4.90 4.98
CA ASP A 23 5.57 3.89 5.78
C ASP A 23 5.31 4.12 7.27
N ILE A 24 4.66 3.18 7.94
CA ILE A 24 4.31 3.27 9.36
C ILE A 24 5.32 2.48 10.20
N ARG A 25 5.88 3.17 11.21
CA ARG A 25 6.72 2.59 12.26
C ARG A 25 6.26 2.99 13.65
N ASP A 26 6.66 2.21 14.64
CA ASP A 26 6.59 2.61 16.04
C ASP A 26 7.84 3.39 16.46
N TYR A 27 7.64 4.46 17.23
CA TYR A 27 8.72 5.23 17.86
C TYR A 27 8.22 5.87 19.14
N ASN A 28 8.89 5.62 20.26
CA ASN A 28 8.54 6.17 21.59
C ASN A 28 7.04 6.03 21.94
N ASN A 29 6.48 4.82 21.77
CA ASN A 29 5.06 4.48 22.01
C ASN A 29 4.05 5.22 21.10
N LYS A 30 4.51 5.82 20.01
CA LYS A 30 3.68 6.45 18.98
C LYS A 30 3.84 5.74 17.65
N LEU A 31 2.90 5.94 16.74
CA LEU A 31 3.08 5.59 15.33
C LEU A 31 3.56 6.83 14.57
N VAL A 32 4.59 6.66 13.77
CA VAL A 32 5.24 7.72 13.01
C VAL A 32 5.46 7.30 11.56
N LEU A 33 5.64 8.27 10.68
CA LEU A 33 5.94 8.06 9.28
C LEU A 33 7.46 7.98 9.05
N SER A 34 7.94 6.81 8.62
CA SER A 34 9.34 6.64 8.23
C SER A 34 9.60 5.31 7.51
N HIS A 35 10.23 5.39 6.33
CA HIS A 35 10.77 4.22 5.65
C HIS A 35 11.96 3.62 6.41
N ASP A 36 12.91 4.47 6.81
CA ASP A 36 14.13 4.09 7.52
C ASP A 36 13.88 4.02 9.04
N VAL A 37 14.94 3.81 9.82
CA VAL A 37 14.82 3.79 11.29
C VAL A 37 14.31 5.16 11.77
N PRO A 38 13.21 5.21 12.54
CA PRO A 38 12.58 6.46 12.92
C PRO A 38 13.42 7.18 13.98
N ASN A 39 13.25 8.49 14.06
CA ASN A 39 13.91 9.33 15.04
C ASN A 39 12.96 10.45 15.50
N GLU A 40 13.43 11.36 16.34
CA GLU A 40 12.63 12.47 16.88
C GLU A 40 12.08 13.45 15.83
N GLN A 41 12.54 13.38 14.58
CA GLN A 41 12.06 14.19 13.46
C GLN A 41 11.00 13.47 12.61
N SER A 42 10.76 12.18 12.85
CA SER A 42 9.72 11.42 12.15
C SER A 42 8.34 12.01 12.46
N GLU A 43 7.54 12.21 11.42
CA GLU A 43 6.23 12.85 11.54
C GLU A 43 5.25 11.92 12.26
N ASP A 44 4.46 12.45 13.20
CA ASP A 44 3.45 11.69 13.94
C ASP A 44 2.29 11.32 13.01
N LEU A 45 1.85 10.05 13.06
CA LEU A 45 0.78 9.56 12.19
C LEU A 45 -0.55 10.29 12.46
N GLU A 46 -0.90 10.56 13.73
CA GLU A 46 -2.15 11.25 14.06
C GLU A 46 -2.15 12.66 13.48
N ASP A 47 -1.04 13.39 13.64
CA ASP A 47 -0.88 14.74 13.09
C ASP A 47 -0.95 14.72 11.55
N PHE A 48 -0.28 13.78 10.90
CA PHE A 48 -0.33 13.61 9.44
C PHE A 48 -1.76 13.39 8.94
N LEU A 49 -2.53 12.51 9.61
CA LEU A 49 -3.90 12.17 9.22
C LEU A 49 -4.86 13.38 9.28
N THR A 50 -4.56 14.42 10.05
CA THR A 50 -5.37 15.65 10.06
C THR A 50 -5.35 16.42 8.73
N HIS A 51 -4.39 16.13 7.86
CA HIS A 51 -4.22 16.74 6.54
C HIS A 51 -4.81 15.91 5.40
N ILE A 52 -5.34 14.74 5.70
CA ILE A 52 -5.91 13.81 4.73
C ILE A 52 -7.38 14.15 4.46
N GLN A 53 -7.74 14.28 3.19
CA GLN A 53 -9.12 14.53 2.78
C GLN A 53 -9.90 13.22 2.77
N GLU A 54 -11.22 13.30 2.98
CA GLU A 54 -12.12 12.13 3.03
C GLU A 54 -12.00 11.20 1.82
N ASN A 55 -11.72 11.76 0.63
CA ASN A 55 -11.60 11.02 -0.61
C ASN A 55 -10.17 10.53 -0.92
N ASN A 56 -9.16 10.91 -0.12
CA ASN A 56 -7.81 10.41 -0.34
C ASN A 56 -7.75 8.91 -0.04
N PHE A 57 -7.02 8.19 -0.88
CA PHE A 57 -6.78 6.77 -0.70
C PHE A 57 -5.41 6.57 -0.04
N LEU A 58 -5.32 5.73 1.00
CA LEU A 58 -4.06 5.45 1.68
C LEU A 58 -3.63 3.99 1.51
N ALA A 59 -2.40 3.78 1.03
CA ALA A 59 -1.71 2.50 1.13
C ALA A 59 -0.73 2.57 2.31
N LEU A 60 -1.05 1.92 3.41
CA LEU A 60 -0.29 1.99 4.64
C LEU A 60 0.72 0.83 4.69
N ASN A 61 1.97 1.12 4.40
CA ASN A 61 3.07 0.17 4.40
C ASN A 61 3.56 -0.06 5.83
N ILE A 62 3.45 -1.27 6.33
CA ILE A 62 3.75 -1.55 7.72
C ILE A 62 5.17 -2.05 7.87
N LYS A 63 5.99 -1.31 8.63
CA LYS A 63 7.41 -1.61 8.88
C LYS A 63 7.69 -2.08 10.31
N SER A 64 6.64 -2.25 11.12
CA SER A 64 6.69 -2.64 12.54
C SER A 64 5.67 -3.75 12.86
N VAL A 65 5.77 -4.34 14.04
CA VAL A 65 4.87 -5.42 14.52
C VAL A 65 4.24 -5.03 15.84
N GLU A 66 3.15 -5.69 16.24
CA GLU A 66 2.40 -5.40 17.48
C GLU A 66 1.77 -3.99 17.54
N ILE A 67 1.60 -3.35 16.38
CA ILE A 67 0.97 -2.02 16.25
C ILE A 67 -0.50 -2.10 15.79
N GLU A 68 -1.04 -3.29 15.53
CA GLU A 68 -2.31 -3.51 14.84
C GLU A 68 -3.48 -2.80 15.56
N PHE A 69 -3.58 -3.00 16.87
CA PHE A 69 -4.62 -2.38 17.70
C PHE A 69 -4.49 -0.85 17.76
N GLN A 70 -3.27 -0.35 17.96
CA GLN A 70 -3.01 1.09 18.01
C GLN A 70 -3.34 1.76 16.68
N LEU A 71 -2.92 1.15 15.57
CA LEU A 71 -3.19 1.64 14.22
C LEU A 71 -4.69 1.67 13.94
N LYS A 72 -5.43 0.60 14.27
CA LYS A 72 -6.89 0.57 14.09
C LYS A 72 -7.58 1.69 14.85
N LYS A 73 -7.15 1.94 16.09
CA LYS A 73 -7.70 3.02 16.92
C LYS A 73 -7.47 4.39 16.27
N ILE A 74 -6.23 4.69 15.89
CA ILE A 74 -5.85 5.95 15.23
C ILE A 74 -6.67 6.18 13.97
N LEU A 75 -6.76 5.18 13.08
CA LEU A 75 -7.52 5.29 11.83
C LEU A 75 -9.02 5.50 12.08
N SER A 76 -9.58 4.86 13.10
CA SER A 76 -11.00 4.99 13.45
C SER A 76 -11.31 6.38 14.03
N GLU A 77 -10.45 6.90 14.90
CA GLU A 77 -10.58 8.25 15.48
C GLU A 77 -10.43 9.35 14.42
N ALA A 78 -9.51 9.16 13.47
CA ALA A 78 -9.32 10.01 12.31
C ALA A 78 -10.39 9.81 11.20
N LYS A 79 -11.32 8.85 11.37
CA LYS A 79 -12.37 8.50 10.40
C LYS A 79 -11.83 8.11 9.01
N ILE A 80 -10.65 7.53 8.96
CA ILE A 80 -10.03 7.04 7.74
C ILE A 80 -10.66 5.70 7.38
N SER A 81 -11.36 5.66 6.25
CA SER A 81 -12.03 4.46 5.73
C SER A 81 -11.50 4.00 4.38
N ASN A 82 -10.89 4.91 3.61
CA ASN A 82 -10.39 4.64 2.27
C ASN A 82 -8.91 4.24 2.28
N TYR A 83 -8.61 3.07 2.81
CA TYR A 83 -7.24 2.57 2.94
C TYR A 83 -7.14 1.06 2.84
N PHE A 84 -5.91 0.57 2.66
CA PHE A 84 -5.50 -0.75 3.12
C PHE A 84 -4.13 -0.67 3.79
N THR A 85 -3.82 -1.68 4.60
CA THR A 85 -2.50 -1.93 5.20
C THR A 85 -1.82 -3.09 4.48
N PHE A 86 -0.50 -3.06 4.31
CA PHE A 86 0.24 -4.12 3.64
C PHE A 86 1.64 -4.29 4.25
N ASP A 87 2.41 -5.27 3.76
CA ASP A 87 3.74 -5.65 4.28
C ASP A 87 3.77 -6.16 5.74
N TRP A 88 2.60 -6.55 6.28
CA TRP A 88 2.52 -7.27 7.55
C TRP A 88 3.25 -8.63 7.49
N PRO A 89 4.05 -8.97 8.52
CA PRO A 89 4.40 -10.37 8.76
C PRO A 89 3.15 -11.22 8.97
N ILE A 90 3.15 -12.49 8.55
CA ILE A 90 1.96 -13.36 8.58
C ILE A 90 1.24 -13.39 9.94
N PRO A 91 1.93 -13.54 11.10
CA PRO A 91 1.25 -13.49 12.40
C PRO A 91 0.58 -12.14 12.68
N SER A 92 1.22 -11.04 12.28
CA SER A 92 0.66 -9.69 12.41
C SER A 92 -0.51 -9.47 11.47
N LEU A 93 -0.47 -10.01 10.26
CA LEU A 93 -1.59 -9.95 9.31
C LEU A 93 -2.86 -10.60 9.89
N GLN A 94 -2.70 -11.75 10.55
CA GLN A 94 -3.83 -12.41 11.25
C GLN A 94 -4.41 -11.53 12.35
N LYS A 95 -3.55 -10.90 13.17
CA LYS A 95 -3.99 -9.97 14.21
C LYS A 95 -4.67 -8.73 13.61
N ALA A 96 -4.12 -8.16 12.55
CA ALA A 96 -4.66 -7.00 11.86
C ALA A 96 -6.08 -7.28 11.34
N LEU A 97 -6.27 -8.42 10.68
CA LEU A 97 -7.59 -8.88 10.23
C LEU A 97 -8.56 -9.08 11.41
N SER A 98 -8.10 -9.63 12.55
CA SER A 98 -8.95 -9.79 13.74
C SER A 98 -9.33 -8.47 14.42
N HIS A 99 -8.63 -7.38 14.09
CA HIS A 99 -8.94 -6.01 14.49
C HIS A 99 -9.69 -5.21 13.41
N ASP A 100 -10.23 -5.88 12.39
CA ASP A 100 -10.97 -5.26 11.29
C ASP A 100 -10.16 -4.20 10.53
N LEU A 101 -8.84 -4.37 10.44
CA LEU A 101 -8.03 -3.57 9.51
C LEU A 101 -8.27 -4.06 8.08
N ASN A 102 -8.41 -3.11 7.15
CA ASN A 102 -8.39 -3.44 5.73
C ASN A 102 -6.96 -3.83 5.37
N CYS A 103 -6.75 -5.04 4.86
CA CYS A 103 -5.42 -5.58 4.60
C CYS A 103 -5.23 -5.99 3.14
N ALA A 104 -3.99 -5.88 2.68
CA ALA A 104 -3.47 -6.53 1.49
C ALA A 104 -2.39 -7.54 1.88
N PHE A 105 -2.42 -8.73 1.28
CA PHE A 105 -1.23 -9.59 1.26
C PHE A 105 -0.34 -9.23 0.07
N ARG A 106 0.95 -9.57 0.16
CA ARG A 106 1.90 -9.33 -0.92
C ARG A 106 2.02 -10.55 -1.83
N LEU A 107 2.09 -10.26 -3.13
CA LEU A 107 2.57 -11.19 -4.12
C LEU A 107 3.80 -10.62 -4.81
N SER A 108 4.81 -11.45 -5.00
CA SER A 108 6.05 -11.10 -5.71
C SER A 108 6.60 -12.34 -6.41
N GLU A 109 7.72 -12.24 -7.13
CA GLU A 109 8.47 -13.40 -7.64
C GLU A 109 8.79 -14.42 -6.53
N TYR A 110 8.90 -13.95 -5.28
CA TYR A 110 9.29 -14.74 -4.11
C TYR A 110 8.10 -15.18 -3.25
N GLU A 111 6.98 -14.47 -3.32
CA GLU A 111 5.81 -14.69 -2.48
C GLU A 111 4.59 -14.98 -3.34
N LYS A 112 4.13 -16.24 -3.34
CA LYS A 112 2.98 -16.69 -4.15
C LYS A 112 1.78 -17.12 -3.32
N HIS A 113 1.86 -16.97 -2.00
CA HIS A 113 0.81 -17.42 -1.11
C HIS A 113 -0.34 -16.41 -1.08
N ILE A 114 -1.54 -16.87 -1.42
CA ILE A 114 -2.76 -16.08 -1.31
C ILE A 114 -3.28 -16.19 0.12
N PHE A 115 -3.38 -15.06 0.80
CA PHE A 115 -3.90 -15.01 2.16
C PHE A 115 -5.41 -14.72 2.15
N PRO A 116 -6.24 -15.51 2.84
CA PRO A 116 -7.69 -15.31 2.86
C PRO A 116 -8.06 -14.05 3.65
N ASN A 117 -9.28 -13.54 3.41
CA ASN A 117 -9.89 -12.40 4.12
C ASN A 117 -9.22 -11.03 3.91
N CYS A 118 -8.19 -10.92 3.07
CA CYS A 118 -7.72 -9.63 2.58
C CYS A 118 -8.59 -9.15 1.41
N GLU A 119 -8.95 -7.87 1.42
CA GLU A 119 -9.72 -7.24 0.33
C GLU A 119 -8.83 -6.80 -0.84
N TRP A 120 -7.53 -6.64 -0.57
CA TRP A 120 -6.54 -6.16 -1.52
C TRP A 120 -5.40 -7.15 -1.68
N VAL A 121 -4.67 -7.03 -2.78
CA VAL A 121 -3.37 -7.66 -2.98
C VAL A 121 -2.38 -6.62 -3.51
N TRP A 122 -1.21 -6.57 -2.88
CA TRP A 122 -0.08 -5.75 -3.29
C TRP A 122 0.85 -6.60 -4.17
N ILE A 123 0.91 -6.30 -5.46
CA ILE A 123 1.64 -7.10 -6.45
C ILE A 123 2.92 -6.37 -6.84
N ASP A 124 4.03 -6.84 -6.28
CA ASP A 124 5.35 -6.29 -6.51
C ASP A 124 6.13 -7.13 -7.55
N SER A 125 7.09 -6.53 -8.23
CA SER A 125 7.96 -7.18 -9.20
C SER A 125 9.36 -6.62 -9.05
N PHE A 126 10.28 -7.35 -8.45
CA PHE A 126 11.64 -6.86 -8.20
C PHE A 126 12.51 -6.96 -9.46
N ASN A 127 12.52 -8.13 -10.10
CA ASN A 127 13.44 -8.42 -11.20
C ASN A 127 12.75 -8.38 -12.56
N GLU A 128 11.51 -8.85 -12.64
CA GLU A 128 10.77 -8.95 -13.89
C GLU A 128 9.27 -8.93 -13.65
N ILE A 129 8.50 -8.51 -14.66
CA ILE A 129 7.04 -8.64 -14.60
C ILE A 129 6.68 -10.11 -14.76
N TRP A 130 6.42 -10.77 -13.63
CA TRP A 130 6.21 -12.22 -13.48
C TRP A 130 4.75 -12.68 -13.64
N TYR A 131 3.81 -11.73 -13.67
CA TYR A 131 2.40 -11.97 -13.88
C TYR A 131 1.98 -11.58 -15.31
N ASP A 132 0.87 -12.14 -15.76
CA ASP A 132 0.24 -11.84 -17.04
C ASP A 132 -1.25 -11.54 -16.86
N ASN A 133 -1.95 -11.32 -17.98
CA ASN A 133 -3.38 -11.02 -17.97
C ASN A 133 -4.20 -12.13 -17.33
N ASP A 134 -3.91 -13.39 -17.65
CA ASP A 134 -4.69 -14.54 -17.16
C ASP A 134 -4.54 -14.67 -15.64
N TYR A 135 -3.34 -14.44 -15.11
CA TYR A 135 -3.10 -14.41 -13.68
C TYR A 135 -3.88 -13.29 -12.97
N LEU A 136 -3.80 -12.06 -13.46
CA LEU A 136 -4.54 -10.92 -12.89
C LEU A 136 -6.06 -11.12 -12.96
N ILE A 137 -6.57 -11.65 -14.08
CA ILE A 137 -7.99 -12.02 -14.24
C ILE A 137 -8.40 -13.09 -13.23
N SER A 138 -7.54 -14.09 -13.00
CA SER A 138 -7.82 -15.14 -12.00
C SER A 138 -7.95 -14.58 -10.60
N LEU A 139 -7.13 -13.57 -10.23
CA LEU A 139 -7.25 -12.86 -8.97
C LEU A 139 -8.54 -12.05 -8.92
N LYS A 140 -8.86 -11.24 -9.95
CA LYS A 140 -10.11 -10.46 -9.97
C LYS A 140 -11.37 -11.31 -9.81
N LYS A 141 -11.38 -12.54 -10.32
CA LYS A 141 -12.50 -13.48 -10.16
C LYS A 141 -12.81 -13.85 -8.70
N THR A 142 -11.85 -13.67 -7.78
CA THR A 142 -12.09 -13.88 -6.35
C THR A 142 -12.78 -12.69 -5.67
N GLY A 143 -12.90 -11.55 -6.38
CA GLY A 143 -13.41 -10.29 -5.84
C GLY A 143 -12.33 -9.41 -5.20
N ILE A 144 -11.07 -9.84 -5.18
CA ILE A 144 -9.96 -9.06 -4.61
C ILE A 144 -9.61 -7.86 -5.50
N LYS A 145 -9.18 -6.76 -4.86
CA LYS A 145 -8.68 -5.56 -5.53
C LYS A 145 -7.17 -5.65 -5.76
N LEU A 146 -6.72 -5.21 -6.93
CA LEU A 146 -5.32 -5.28 -7.35
C LEU A 146 -4.62 -3.93 -7.18
N ALA A 147 -3.58 -3.89 -6.37
CA ALA A 147 -2.63 -2.78 -6.31
C ALA A 147 -1.30 -3.24 -6.92
N LEU A 148 -0.92 -2.69 -8.07
CA LEU A 148 0.35 -3.00 -8.72
C LEU A 148 1.46 -2.05 -8.25
N VAL A 149 2.69 -2.55 -8.18
CA VAL A 149 3.89 -1.72 -8.02
C VAL A 149 4.46 -1.41 -9.39
N SER A 150 4.68 -0.13 -9.63
CA SER A 150 5.27 0.33 -10.87
C SER A 150 6.75 -0.05 -10.97
N PRO A 151 7.24 -0.59 -12.11
CA PRO A 151 8.57 -1.20 -12.18
C PRO A 151 9.73 -0.21 -12.03
N GLU A 152 9.52 1.10 -12.20
CA GLU A 152 10.57 2.11 -11.94
C GLU A 152 10.95 2.22 -10.46
N LEU A 153 10.10 1.78 -9.52
CA LEU A 153 10.48 1.69 -8.11
C LEU A 153 11.67 0.74 -7.91
N HIS A 154 11.87 -0.20 -8.84
CA HIS A 154 13.02 -1.10 -8.91
C HIS A 154 14.01 -0.73 -10.02
N GLY A 155 13.95 0.51 -10.52
CA GLY A 155 14.82 1.01 -11.58
C GLY A 155 14.50 0.48 -12.99
N ARG A 156 13.43 -0.30 -13.18
CA ARG A 156 13.07 -0.95 -14.45
C ARG A 156 12.10 -0.11 -15.28
N LYS A 157 12.48 1.14 -15.59
CA LYS A 157 11.66 2.07 -16.40
C LYS A 157 11.27 1.53 -17.78
N SER A 158 12.08 0.65 -18.37
CA SER A 158 11.78 -0.02 -19.65
C SER A 158 10.52 -0.87 -19.60
N ASP A 159 10.15 -1.36 -18.42
CA ASP A 159 9.06 -2.33 -18.25
C ASP A 159 7.71 -1.64 -17.97
N ILE A 160 7.70 -0.31 -17.80
CA ILE A 160 6.48 0.48 -17.63
C ILE A 160 5.48 0.20 -18.75
N LYS A 161 5.96 0.13 -20.00
CA LYS A 161 5.09 -0.16 -21.15
C LYS A 161 4.38 -1.51 -21.00
N LYS A 162 5.10 -2.54 -20.55
CA LYS A 162 4.53 -3.88 -20.32
C LYS A 162 3.42 -3.83 -19.28
N VAL A 163 3.62 -3.09 -18.18
CA VAL A 163 2.60 -2.94 -17.14
C VAL A 163 1.40 -2.10 -17.64
N LYS A 164 1.61 -1.04 -18.43
CA LYS A 164 0.52 -0.30 -19.09
C LYS A 164 -0.33 -1.19 -20.00
N ASP A 165 0.31 -2.06 -20.79
CA ASP A 165 -0.41 -2.98 -21.66
C ASP A 165 -1.29 -3.97 -20.86
N LEU A 166 -0.82 -4.42 -19.67
CA LEU A 166 -1.60 -5.24 -18.74
C LEU A 166 -2.79 -4.46 -18.15
N ILE A 167 -2.58 -3.23 -17.68
CA ILE A 167 -3.63 -2.37 -17.11
C ILE A 167 -4.72 -2.04 -18.16
N ASN A 168 -4.35 -1.90 -19.43
CA ASN A 168 -5.31 -1.70 -20.52
C ASN A 168 -6.15 -2.96 -20.81
N SER A 169 -5.67 -4.14 -20.40
CA SER A 169 -6.29 -5.44 -20.67
C SER A 169 -7.10 -5.98 -19.50
N VAL A 170 -6.72 -5.63 -18.27
CA VAL A 170 -7.32 -6.11 -17.02
C VAL A 170 -7.63 -4.94 -16.11
N GLU A 171 -8.80 -4.94 -15.50
CA GLU A 171 -9.17 -3.92 -14.51
C GLU A 171 -8.25 -4.00 -13.28
N VAL A 172 -7.31 -3.08 -13.21
CA VAL A 172 -6.43 -2.87 -12.07
C VAL A 172 -6.97 -1.72 -11.21
N ASP A 173 -7.06 -1.95 -9.91
CA ASP A 173 -7.70 -1.02 -8.98
C ASP A 173 -6.75 0.13 -8.60
N ALA A 174 -5.46 -0.15 -8.43
CA ALA A 174 -4.45 0.86 -8.09
C ALA A 174 -3.05 0.56 -8.67
N ILE A 175 -2.24 1.61 -8.83
CA ILE A 175 -0.80 1.51 -9.11
C ILE A 175 0.00 2.47 -8.23
N CYS A 176 1.06 1.98 -7.59
CA CYS A 176 2.00 2.78 -6.80
C CYS A 176 3.24 3.14 -7.60
N THR A 177 3.65 4.41 -7.58
CA THR A 177 4.66 4.97 -8.48
C THR A 177 5.37 6.19 -7.88
N ASP A 178 6.63 6.40 -8.28
CA ASP A 178 7.40 7.63 -8.00
C ASP A 178 7.12 8.74 -9.04
N ILE A 179 6.42 8.41 -10.13
CA ILE A 179 6.13 9.32 -11.25
C ILE A 179 4.62 9.31 -11.59
N PRO A 180 3.75 9.83 -10.71
CA PRO A 180 2.29 9.74 -10.88
C PRO A 180 1.76 10.21 -12.24
N GLU A 181 2.34 11.27 -12.82
CA GLU A 181 1.93 11.80 -14.13
C GLU A 181 2.20 10.87 -15.32
N TYR A 182 2.96 9.80 -15.13
CA TYR A 182 3.23 8.79 -16.16
C TYR A 182 2.15 7.73 -16.26
N TRP A 183 1.23 7.64 -15.30
CA TRP A 183 0.18 6.63 -15.22
C TRP A 183 -1.20 7.23 -15.53
#